data_AF-A0AAU7UBM0-F1
#
_entry.id   AF-A0AAU7UBM0-F1
#
_cell.length_a   1.000
_cell.length_b   1.000
_cell.length_c   1.000
_cell.angle_alpha   90.00
_cell.angle_beta   90.00
_cell.angle_gamma   90.00
#
_symmetry.space_group_name_H-M   'P 1'
#
loop_
_entity.id
_entity.type
_entity.pdbx_description
1 polymer ?
#
loop_
_entity_poly.entity_id
_entity_poly.type
_entity_poly.pdbx_seq_one_letter_code
_entity_poly.pdbx_strand_id
1 'polypeptide(L)'
;MTTYRGELADGATIYVGEHQEQTSINVLRGSGESHQGQMSRVQSGAWTRPPTLYGQPDGAVLQLHGSGGEQHYRLTSGGVQSLGEAPDLEGAAQISLMEVDEASVPQLKPMTPMTPMQPLDD
;
A
#
# COMPACT_ATOMS: atom_id res chain seq x y z
N MET A 1 -13.94 -7.71 6.17
CA MET A 1 -12.83 -7.35 5.28
C MET A 1 -12.87 -5.84 5.21
N THR A 2 -11.90 -5.18 5.83
CA THR A 2 -11.95 -3.74 6.05
C THR A 2 -10.83 -3.11 5.24
N THR A 3 -11.16 -2.12 4.42
CA THR A 3 -10.19 -1.42 3.59
C THR A 3 -10.17 0.06 3.94
N TYR A 4 -8.98 0.60 4.08
CA TYR A 4 -8.73 2.01 4.35
C TYR A 4 -8.02 2.66 3.17
N ARG A 5 -8.42 3.87 2.82
CA ARG A 5 -7.79 4.73 1.83
C ARG A 5 -7.12 5.92 2.52
N GLY A 6 -5.89 6.22 2.12
CA GLY A 6 -5.15 7.42 2.49
C GLY A 6 -4.51 8.07 1.29
N GLU A 7 -4.22 9.37 1.38
CA GLU A 7 -3.52 10.12 0.34
C GLU A 7 -2.23 10.71 0.91
N LEU A 8 -1.10 10.44 0.24
CA LEU A 8 0.21 10.98 0.61
C LEU A 8 0.38 12.39 0.05
N ALA A 9 1.26 13.17 0.67
CA ALA A 9 1.59 14.53 0.22
C ALA A 9 2.19 14.57 -1.21
N ASP A 10 2.81 13.48 -1.68
CA ASP A 10 3.32 13.31 -3.05
C ASP A 10 2.20 13.05 -4.09
N GLY A 11 0.92 13.02 -3.67
CA GLY A 11 -0.22 12.71 -4.52
C GLY A 11 -0.44 11.21 -4.77
N ALA A 12 0.32 10.33 -4.10
CA ALA A 12 0.08 8.90 -4.13
C ALA A 12 -1.14 8.53 -3.28
N THR A 13 -1.99 7.63 -3.76
CA THR A 13 -3.08 7.04 -2.97
C THR A 13 -2.67 5.68 -2.43
N ILE A 14 -2.86 5.46 -1.14
CA ILE A 14 -2.60 4.20 -0.45
C ILE A 14 -3.93 3.53 -0.12
N TYR A 15 -4.04 2.23 -0.40
CA TYR A 15 -5.13 1.40 0.08
C TYR A 15 -4.56 0.29 0.95
N VAL A 16 -5.11 0.12 2.14
CA VAL A 16 -4.70 -0.90 3.10
C VAL A 16 -5.93 -1.72 3.45
N GLY A 17 -5.95 -2.98 3.02
CA GLY A 17 -7.06 -3.90 3.24
C GLY A 17 -6.65 -5.09 4.08
N GLU A 18 -7.45 -5.43 5.08
CA GLU A 18 -7.30 -6.67 5.84
C GLU A 18 -8.13 -7.79 5.24
N HIS A 19 -7.49 -8.93 4.99
CA HIS A 19 -8.17 -10.18 4.66
C HIS A 19 -7.65 -11.32 5.53
N GLN A 20 -8.53 -11.83 6.41
CA GLN A 20 -8.24 -12.90 7.36
C GLN A 20 -7.09 -12.53 8.33
N GLU A 21 -5.86 -12.89 7.96
CA GLU A 21 -4.64 -12.63 8.76
C GLU A 21 -3.54 -11.96 7.92
N GLN A 22 -3.92 -11.47 6.74
CA GLN A 22 -3.03 -10.83 5.79
C GLN A 22 -3.49 -9.39 5.54
N THR A 23 -2.52 -8.49 5.47
CA THR A 23 -2.76 -7.12 5.03
C THR A 23 -2.29 -6.96 3.60
N SER A 24 -3.17 -6.45 2.75
CA SER A 24 -2.86 -6.04 1.38
C SER A 24 -2.63 -4.53 1.38
N ILE A 25 -1.49 -4.10 0.84
CA ILE A 25 -1.05 -2.71 0.77
C ILE A 25 -0.89 -2.37 -0.70
N ASN A 26 -1.74 -1.50 -1.22
CA ASN A 26 -1.67 -0.98 -2.57
C ASN A 26 -1.22 0.47 -2.54
N VAL A 27 -0.13 0.77 -3.24
CA VAL A 27 0.35 2.12 -3.48
C VAL A 27 0.08 2.46 -4.93
N LEU A 28 -0.74 3.46 -5.19
CA LEU A 28 -1.13 3.91 -6.52
C LEU A 28 -0.59 5.32 -6.76
N ARG A 29 0.10 5.51 -7.88
CA ARG A 29 0.55 6.82 -8.37
C ARG A 29 0.09 7.07 -9.80
N GLY A 30 -0.09 8.36 -10.09
CA GLY A 30 -0.60 8.84 -11.37
C GLY A 30 -2.09 9.18 -11.30
N SER A 31 -2.56 9.81 -12.36
CA SER A 31 -3.95 10.24 -12.55
C SER A 31 -4.42 9.76 -13.93
N GLY A 32 -5.62 9.15 -14.00
CA GLY A 32 -6.24 8.71 -15.27
C GLY A 32 -6.24 7.19 -15.47
N GLU A 33 -6.23 6.74 -16.74
CA GLU A 33 -6.43 5.33 -17.10
C GLU A 33 -5.18 4.45 -16.88
N SER A 34 -4.03 5.06 -16.58
CA SER A 34 -2.74 4.40 -16.35
C SER A 34 -2.25 4.65 -14.92
N HIS A 35 -2.90 4.02 -13.95
CA HIS A 35 -2.36 4.01 -12.59
C HIS A 35 -1.17 3.05 -12.53
N GLN A 36 0.02 3.58 -12.27
CA GLN A 36 1.16 2.76 -11.89
C GLN A 36 1.03 2.50 -10.39
N GLY A 37 0.84 1.24 -10.03
CA GLY A 37 0.77 0.88 -8.63
C GLY A 37 1.43 -0.43 -8.32
N GLN A 38 1.79 -0.56 -7.06
CA GLN A 38 2.42 -1.73 -6.50
C GLN A 38 1.54 -2.26 -5.38
N MET A 39 1.22 -3.55 -5.48
CA MET A 39 0.53 -4.31 -4.45
C MET A 39 1.54 -5.14 -3.68
N SER A 40 1.49 -5.07 -2.36
CA SER A 40 2.24 -5.93 -1.46
C SER A 40 1.29 -6.61 -0.49
N ARG A 41 1.54 -7.87 -0.17
CA ARG A 41 0.76 -8.62 0.82
C ARG A 41 1.68 -9.08 1.92
N VAL A 42 1.33 -8.76 3.15
CA VAL A 42 2.14 -9.03 4.34
C VAL A 42 1.33 -9.78 5.37
N GLN A 43 2.00 -10.64 6.14
CA GLN A 43 1.39 -11.32 7.27
C GLN A 43 1.34 -10.36 8.45
N SER A 44 0.13 -9.92 8.82
CA SER A 44 -0.08 -9.02 9.95
C SER A 44 -0.79 -9.69 11.14
N GLY A 45 -1.44 -10.83 10.90
CA GLY A 45 -2.50 -11.30 11.79
C GLY A 45 -3.76 -10.44 11.68
N ALA A 46 -4.81 -10.87 12.36
CA ALA A 46 -6.08 -10.13 12.42
C ALA A 46 -5.88 -8.77 13.10
N TRP A 47 -6.50 -7.73 12.56
CA TRP A 47 -6.39 -6.38 13.10
C TRP A 47 -7.12 -6.25 14.43
N THR A 48 -6.41 -5.77 15.43
CA THR A 48 -6.97 -5.44 16.76
C THR A 48 -7.37 -3.97 16.85
N ARG A 49 -6.79 -3.12 16.00
CA ARG A 49 -7.04 -1.68 15.87
C ARG A 49 -6.90 -1.26 14.40
N PRO A 50 -7.55 -0.18 13.96
CA PRO A 50 -7.37 0.34 12.61
C PRO A 50 -5.89 0.71 12.36
N PRO A 51 -5.42 0.59 11.11
CA PRO A 51 -4.08 0.99 10.74
C PRO A 51 -3.89 2.50 10.91
N THR A 52 -2.63 2.92 11.14
CA THR A 52 -2.26 4.33 11.13
C THR A 52 -1.20 4.57 10.07
N LEU A 53 -1.35 5.64 9.29
CA LEU A 53 -0.40 6.03 8.26
C LEU A 53 0.27 7.35 8.65
N TYR A 54 1.59 7.41 8.56
CA TYR A 54 2.38 8.60 8.84
C TYR A 54 3.16 8.99 7.58
N GLY A 55 2.99 10.23 7.13
CA GLY A 55 3.75 10.79 6.02
C GLY A 55 5.13 11.26 6.47
N GLN A 56 6.15 10.92 5.70
CA GLN A 56 7.53 11.36 5.87
C GLN A 56 8.09 11.94 4.56
N PRO A 57 9.17 12.72 4.59
CA PRO A 57 9.75 13.32 3.39
C PRO A 57 10.12 12.31 2.30
N ASP A 58 10.49 11.09 2.70
CA ASP A 58 10.94 10.01 1.79
C ASP A 58 9.86 8.94 1.54
N GLY A 59 8.61 9.18 1.95
CA GLY A 59 7.51 8.23 1.75
C GLY A 59 6.50 8.22 2.88
N ALA A 60 6.12 7.03 3.34
CA ALA A 60 5.22 6.89 4.47
C ALA A 60 5.54 5.66 5.33
N VAL A 61 5.08 5.68 6.57
CA VAL A 61 5.13 4.55 7.49
C VAL A 61 3.71 4.11 7.81
N LEU A 62 3.41 2.85 7.57
CA LEU A 62 2.19 2.19 7.97
C LEU A 62 2.44 1.43 9.28
N GLN A 63 1.67 1.78 10.31
CA GLN A 63 1.64 1.07 11.58
C GLN A 63 0.40 0.17 11.62
N LEU A 64 0.63 -1.13 11.76
CA LEU A 64 -0.40 -2.16 11.90
C LEU A 64 -0.40 -2.70 13.33
N HIS A 65 -1.60 -2.95 13.85
CA HIS A 65 -1.80 -3.54 15.17
C HIS A 65 -2.51 -4.87 15.03
N GLY A 66 -1.75 -5.92 14.76
CA GLY A 66 -2.28 -7.27 14.59
C GLY A 66 -2.30 -8.08 15.88
N SER A 67 -2.94 -9.25 15.84
CA SER A 67 -2.89 -10.23 16.94
C SER A 67 -1.47 -10.69 17.29
N GLY A 68 -0.53 -10.59 16.35
CA GLY A 68 0.89 -10.89 16.55
C GLY A 68 1.71 -9.75 17.18
N GLY A 69 1.09 -8.59 17.44
CA GLY A 69 1.74 -7.39 17.95
C GLY A 69 1.69 -6.22 16.96
N GLU A 70 2.44 -5.19 17.31
CA GLU A 70 2.61 -4.01 16.46
C GLU A 70 3.67 -4.27 15.39
N GLN A 71 3.37 -3.88 14.15
CA GLN A 71 4.27 -4.02 13.01
C GLN A 71 4.31 -2.72 12.23
N HIS A 72 5.50 -2.37 11.75
CA HIS A 72 5.73 -1.16 10.98
C HIS A 72 6.19 -1.50 9.58
N TYR A 73 5.67 -0.79 8.58
CA TYR A 73 6.04 -0.95 7.19
C TYR A 73 6.35 0.39 6.56
N ARG A 74 7.52 0.50 5.93
CA ARG A 74 7.88 1.67 5.14
C ARG A 74 7.35 1.52 3.72
N LEU A 75 6.61 2.51 3.26
CA LEU A 75 6.09 2.64 1.91
C LEU A 75 6.98 3.63 1.16
N THR A 76 7.69 3.14 0.15
CA THR A 76 8.59 3.95 -0.69
C THR A 76 8.18 3.85 -2.15
N SER A 77 8.85 4.63 -3.00
CA SER A 77 8.70 4.57 -4.45
C SER A 77 8.97 3.19 -5.07
N GLY A 78 9.81 2.37 -4.43
CA GLY A 78 10.20 1.03 -4.88
C GLY A 78 9.39 -0.11 -4.24
N GLY A 79 8.45 0.20 -3.34
CA GLY A 79 7.56 -0.78 -2.73
C GLY A 79 7.48 -0.70 -1.21
N VAL A 80 7.07 -1.81 -0.62
CA VAL A 80 6.81 -1.94 0.82
C VAL A 80 7.95 -2.72 1.48
N GLN A 81 8.47 -2.18 2.59
CA GLN A 81 9.52 -2.80 3.39
C GLN A 81 9.02 -2.97 4.83
N SER A 82 9.16 -4.18 5.39
CA SER A 82 8.88 -4.41 6.81
C SER A 82 10.00 -3.83 7.67
N LEU A 83 9.63 -3.14 8.73
CA LEU A 83 10.54 -2.64 9.75
C LEU A 83 10.45 -3.53 10.99
N GLY A 84 11.59 -3.95 11.52
CA GLY A 84 11.66 -4.80 12.72
C GLY A 84 11.42 -4.03 14.03
N GLU A 85 11.53 -2.70 13.98
CA GLU A 85 11.33 -1.77 15.09
C GLU A 85 10.51 -0.56 14.63
N ALA A 86 10.00 0.21 15.58
CA ALA A 86 9.30 1.46 15.29
C ALA A 86 10.29 2.45 14.66
N PRO A 87 10.03 2.96 13.43
CA PRO A 87 10.86 4.01 12.87
C PRO A 87 10.72 5.30 13.69
N ASP A 88 11.68 6.19 13.53
CA ASP A 88 11.53 7.55 14.05
C ASP A 88 10.36 8.25 13.33
N LEU A 89 9.33 8.56 14.10
CA LEU A 89 8.12 9.27 13.66
C LEU A 89 8.13 10.72 14.17
N GLU A 90 9.26 11.22 14.67
CA GLU A 90 9.34 12.58 15.20
C GLU A 90 9.11 13.58 14.06
N GLY A 91 8.07 14.40 14.19
CA GLY A 91 7.65 15.35 13.15
C GLY A 91 6.95 14.72 11.94
N ALA A 92 6.66 13.41 11.94
CA ALA A 92 5.87 12.78 10.90
C ALA A 92 4.40 13.23 10.98
N ALA A 93 3.82 13.58 9.83
CA ALA A 93 2.42 13.99 9.78
C ALA A 93 1.52 12.77 9.73
N GLN A 94 0.60 12.62 10.69
CA GLN A 94 -0.41 11.57 10.63
C GLN A 94 -1.37 11.84 9.46
N ILE A 95 -1.52 10.86 8.59
CA ILE A 95 -2.43 10.89 7.44
C ILE A 95 -3.73 10.22 7.86
N SER A 96 -4.84 10.94 7.73
CA SER A 96 -6.16 10.39 8.01
C SER A 96 -6.49 9.29 7.00
N LEU A 97 -6.78 8.11 7.53
CA LEU A 97 -7.29 6.99 6.75
C LEU A 97 -8.82 6.99 6.80
N MET A 98 -9.45 6.84 5.65
CA MET A 98 -10.90 6.70 5.52
C MET A 98 -11.25 5.27 5.16
N GLU A 99 -12.19 4.68 5.87
CA GLU A 99 -12.72 3.37 5.51
C GLU A 99 -13.46 3.48 4.17
N VAL A 100 -13.18 2.55 3.26
CA VAL A 100 -13.77 2.48 1.93
C VAL A 100 -14.22 1.05 1.63
N ASP A 101 -15.22 0.93 0.78
CA ASP A 101 -15.63 -0.37 0.26
C ASP A 101 -14.52 -0.94 -0.65
N GLU A 102 -14.28 -2.24 -0.59
CA GLU A 102 -13.26 -2.91 -1.41
C GLU A 102 -13.55 -2.74 -2.92
N ALA A 103 -14.82 -2.63 -3.32
CA ALA A 103 -15.18 -2.35 -4.70
C ALA A 103 -14.68 -0.98 -5.20
N SER A 104 -14.31 -0.08 -4.28
CA SER A 104 -13.74 1.24 -4.59
C SER A 104 -12.23 1.21 -4.76
N VAL A 105 -11.56 0.08 -4.51
CA VAL A 105 -10.12 -0.08 -4.74
C VAL A 105 -9.88 -0.28 -6.24
N PRO A 106 -9.06 0.57 -6.88
CA PRO A 106 -8.75 0.40 -8.30
C PRO A 106 -8.12 -0.98 -8.53
N GLN A 107 -8.72 -1.77 -9.42
CA GLN A 107 -8.09 -3.00 -9.87
C GLN A 107 -6.89 -2.62 -10.74
N LEU A 108 -5.68 -2.93 -10.27
CA LEU A 108 -4.48 -2.90 -11.09
C LEU A 108 -4.71 -3.87 -12.25
N LYS A 109 -4.93 -3.35 -13.46
CA LYS A 109 -5.05 -4.19 -14.65
C LYS A 109 -3.71 -4.93 -14.82
N PRO A 110 -3.68 -6.27 -14.87
CA PRO A 110 -2.47 -6.97 -15.23
C PRO A 110 -2.05 -6.49 -16.62
N MET A 111 -0.84 -5.96 -16.74
CA MET A 111 -0.28 -5.64 -18.06
C MET A 111 -0.24 -6.95 -18.84
N THR A 112 -1.03 -7.05 -19.91
CA THR A 112 -0.98 -8.23 -20.78
C THR A 112 0.46 -8.36 -21.30
N PRO A 113 1.10 -9.54 -21.17
CA PRO A 113 2.44 -9.74 -21.69
C PRO A 113 2.40 -9.45 -23.19
N MET A 114 3.20 -8.47 -23.63
CA MET A 114 3.38 -8.21 -25.06
C MET A 114 4.00 -9.48 -25.65
N THR A 115 3.23 -10.19 -26.48
CA THR A 115 3.76 -11.31 -27.26
C THR A 115 4.98 -10.81 -28.03
N PRO A 116 6.12 -11.51 -27.97
CA PRO A 116 7.30 -11.11 -28.72
C PRO A 116 6.93 -10.99 -30.20
N MET A 117 7.16 -9.82 -30.80
CA MET A 117 7.07 -9.67 -32.25
C MET A 117 8.05 -10.67 -32.85
N GLN A 118 7.53 -11.66 -33.58
CA GLN A 118 8.38 -12.57 -34.33
C GLN A 118 9.29 -11.71 -35.24
N PRO A 119 10.60 -12.02 -35.33
CA PRO A 119 11.44 -11.35 -36.30
C PRO A 119 10.82 -11.55 -37.68
N LEU A 120 10.71 -10.46 -38.44
CA LEU A 120 10.40 -10.52 -39.85
C LEU A 120 11.66 -11.06 -40.52
N ASP A 121 11.75 -12.39 -40.64
CA ASP A 121 12.75 -13.04 -41.47
C ASP A 121 12.55 -12.59 -42.94
N ASP A 122 13.63 -12.11 -43.55
CA ASP A 122 13.79 -11.79 -44.98
C ASP A 122 14.09 -13.07 -45.78
#